data_AF-A0A3C0EWX3-F1
#
_entry.id   AF-A0A3C0EWX3-F1
#
_cell.length_a   1.000
_cell.length_b   1.000
_cell.length_c   1.000
_cell.angle_alpha   90.00
_cell.angle_beta   90.00
_cell.angle_gamma   90.00
#
_symmetry.space_group_name_H-M   'P 1'
#
loop_
_entity.id
_entity.type
_entity.pdbx_description
1 polymer ?
#
loop_
_entity_poly.entity_id
_entity_poly.type
_entity_poly.pdbx_seq_one_letter_code
_entity_poly.pdbx_strand_id
1 'polypeptide(L)'
;GKLSFGLNTDFQVESYLHYQGERFSENFDANTYLLMTKALDYFDPAVDFDGDLSKAFADTNCKFMLISFSSDWRFPPERSREIVNDLLKAGREVTYLEIEADQGHDAFLLPVPRYIKAFSAYLKRIHQKIINDAT
;
A
#
# COMPACT_ATOMS: atom_id res chain seq x y z
N GLY A 1 -19.30 18.27 35.12
CA GLY A 1 -18.38 19.22 34.46
C GLY A 1 -19.14 19.96 33.38
N LYS A 2 -18.88 21.26 33.17
CA LYS A 2 -19.46 21.99 32.04
C LYS A 2 -18.75 21.54 30.76
N LEU A 3 -19.51 21.06 29.78
CA LEU A 3 -19.00 20.82 28.43
C LEU A 3 -18.67 22.18 27.81
N SER A 4 -17.42 22.33 27.36
CA SER A 4 -16.98 23.46 26.53
C SER A 4 -17.13 23.03 25.07
N PHE A 5 -17.74 23.86 24.23
CA PHE A 5 -17.89 23.62 22.78
C PHE A 5 -17.02 24.59 21.98
N GLY A 6 -15.82 24.89 22.51
CA GLY A 6 -14.86 25.77 21.84
C GLY A 6 -14.06 25.03 20.77
N LEU A 7 -13.44 25.76 19.84
CA LEU A 7 -12.49 25.20 18.85
C LEU A 7 -11.10 24.87 19.46
N ASN A 8 -10.99 24.90 20.78
CA ASN A 8 -9.75 24.57 21.49
C ASN A 8 -9.69 23.06 21.72
N THR A 9 -8.48 22.50 21.71
CA THR A 9 -8.28 21.07 21.93
C THR A 9 -8.64 20.68 23.36
N ASP A 10 -9.63 19.79 23.49
CA ASP A 10 -10.09 19.24 24.76
C ASP A 10 -9.41 17.88 25.04
N PHE A 11 -8.94 17.19 24.00
CA PHE A 11 -8.26 15.88 24.11
C PHE A 11 -6.87 15.87 23.46
N GLN A 12 -5.97 15.02 23.97
CA GLN A 12 -4.61 14.88 23.42
C GLN A 12 -4.60 14.38 21.99
N VAL A 13 -5.56 13.54 21.60
CA VAL A 13 -5.69 13.05 20.21
C VAL A 13 -6.00 14.19 19.24
N GLU A 14 -6.79 15.18 19.66
CA GLU A 14 -7.10 16.35 18.83
C GLU A 14 -5.85 17.20 18.63
N SER A 15 -5.10 17.46 19.70
CA SER A 15 -3.83 18.19 19.62
C SER A 15 -2.83 17.51 18.67
N TYR A 16 -2.72 16.18 18.76
CA TYR A 16 -1.89 15.40 17.83
C TYR A 16 -2.36 15.56 16.38
N LEU A 17 -3.66 15.37 16.09
CA LEU A 17 -4.20 15.48 14.74
C LEU A 17 -4.08 16.90 14.17
N HIS A 18 -4.29 17.92 14.99
CA HIS A 18 -4.09 19.32 14.60
C HIS A 18 -2.63 19.58 14.22
N TYR A 19 -1.68 19.18 15.07
CA TYR A 19 -0.26 19.36 14.78
C TYR A 19 0.17 18.64 13.50
N GLN A 20 -0.27 17.40 13.27
CA GLN A 20 0.04 16.67 12.04
C GLN A 20 -0.62 17.30 10.80
N GLY A 21 -1.87 17.78 10.94
CA GLY A 21 -2.58 18.47 9.86
C GLY A 21 -1.92 19.78 9.45
N GLU A 22 -1.51 20.60 10.42
CA GLU A 22 -0.76 21.84 10.17
C GLU A 22 0.56 21.53 9.46
N ARG A 23 1.36 20.60 10.00
CA ARG A 23 2.63 20.17 9.39
C ARG A 23 2.45 19.70 7.95
N PHE A 24 1.40 18.94 7.65
CA PHE A 24 1.12 18.51 6.28
C PHE A 24 0.78 19.71 5.38
N SER A 25 -0.09 20.61 5.83
CA SER A 25 -0.52 21.78 5.05
C SER A 25 0.61 22.77 4.74
N GLU A 26 1.63 22.86 5.60
CA GLU A 26 2.82 23.68 5.35
C GLU A 26 3.75 23.11 4.29
N ASN A 27 3.75 21.78 4.13
CA ASN A 27 4.73 21.07 3.30
C ASN A 27 4.13 20.48 2.01
N PHE A 28 2.82 20.59 1.82
CA PHE A 28 2.13 19.97 0.68
C PHE A 28 1.17 20.94 -0.01
N ASP A 29 1.30 21.06 -1.33
CA ASP A 29 0.45 21.92 -2.15
C ASP A 29 -0.96 21.32 -2.33
N ALA A 30 -1.99 22.14 -2.14
CA ALA A 30 -3.38 21.71 -2.20
C ALA A 30 -3.80 21.23 -3.60
N ASN A 31 -3.34 21.89 -4.67
CA ASN A 31 -3.68 21.46 -6.04
C ASN A 31 -3.05 20.11 -6.37
N THR A 32 -1.81 19.91 -5.95
CA THR A 32 -1.10 18.62 -6.05
C THR A 32 -1.85 17.54 -5.31
N TYR A 33 -2.37 17.82 -4.11
CA TYR A 33 -3.17 16.87 -3.34
C TYR A 33 -4.45 16.46 -4.09
N LEU A 34 -5.18 17.42 -4.66
CA LEU A 34 -6.37 17.14 -5.46
C LEU A 34 -6.05 16.26 -6.68
N LEU A 35 -4.96 16.57 -7.38
CA LEU A 35 -4.54 15.80 -8.56
C LEU A 35 -4.12 14.37 -8.20
N MET A 36 -3.34 14.20 -7.13
CA MET A 36 -2.90 12.88 -6.68
C MET A 36 -4.07 12.02 -6.20
N THR A 37 -4.98 12.57 -5.38
CA THR A 37 -6.16 11.82 -4.93
C THR A 37 -7.05 11.44 -6.11
N LYS A 38 -7.26 12.34 -7.08
CA LYS A 38 -8.00 12.03 -8.30
C LYS A 38 -7.35 10.92 -9.14
N ALA A 39 -6.02 10.92 -9.24
CA ALA A 39 -5.29 9.87 -9.93
C ALA A 39 -5.41 8.52 -9.22
N LEU A 40 -5.36 8.50 -7.88
CA LEU A 40 -5.57 7.30 -7.07
C LEU A 40 -6.99 6.76 -7.21
N ASP A 41 -8.00 7.61 -7.19
CA ASP A 41 -9.42 7.20 -7.25
C ASP A 41 -9.82 6.66 -8.62
N TYR A 42 -9.18 7.13 -9.70
CA TYR A 42 -9.45 6.67 -11.07
C TYR A 42 -8.50 5.58 -11.58
N PHE A 43 -7.54 5.15 -10.78
CA PHE A 43 -6.61 4.11 -11.23
C PHE A 43 -7.32 2.77 -11.36
N ASP A 44 -7.55 2.34 -12.60
CA ASP A 44 -8.04 1.01 -12.94
C ASP A 44 -7.20 0.43 -14.09
N PRO A 45 -6.24 -0.47 -13.81
CA PRO A 45 -5.40 -1.07 -14.84
C PRO A 45 -6.17 -2.08 -15.73
N ALA A 46 -7.40 -2.46 -15.37
CA ALA A 46 -8.21 -3.38 -16.16
C ALA A 46 -9.12 -2.67 -17.18
N VAL A 47 -9.17 -1.34 -17.17
CA VAL A 47 -10.10 -0.54 -18.01
C VAL A 47 -9.93 -0.82 -19.51
N ASP A 48 -8.70 -0.94 -19.98
CA ASP A 48 -8.38 -1.22 -21.39
C ASP A 48 -8.50 -2.72 -21.75
N PHE A 49 -8.91 -3.55 -20.79
CA PHE A 49 -8.94 -5.01 -20.89
C PHE A 49 -10.32 -5.61 -20.59
N ASP A 50 -11.39 -4.87 -20.89
CA ASP A 50 -12.79 -5.25 -20.62
C ASP A 50 -13.07 -5.50 -19.12
N GLY A 51 -12.32 -4.85 -18.22
CA GLY A 51 -12.41 -5.07 -16.78
C GLY A 51 -11.77 -6.37 -16.29
N ASP A 52 -11.03 -7.09 -17.14
CA ASP A 52 -10.29 -8.29 -16.77
C ASP A 52 -8.83 -7.96 -16.44
N LEU A 53 -8.54 -7.87 -15.15
CA LEU A 53 -7.20 -7.56 -14.65
C LEU A 53 -6.15 -8.63 -15.04
N SER A 54 -6.56 -9.89 -15.26
CA SER A 54 -5.62 -10.94 -15.66
C SER A 54 -5.05 -10.71 -17.07
N LYS A 55 -5.85 -10.15 -17.98
CA LYS A 55 -5.39 -9.75 -19.31
C LYS A 55 -4.37 -8.61 -19.22
N ALA A 56 -4.60 -7.65 -18.32
CA ALA A 56 -3.64 -6.55 -18.09
C ALA A 56 -2.27 -7.06 -17.62
N PHE A 57 -2.23 -8.21 -16.92
CA PHE A 57 -0.98 -8.83 -16.48
C PHE A 57 -0.32 -9.77 -17.50
N ALA A 58 -1.01 -10.15 -18.58
CA ALA A 58 -0.56 -11.21 -19.50
C ALA A 58 0.82 -10.94 -20.12
N ASP A 59 1.09 -9.67 -20.47
CA ASP A 59 2.32 -9.25 -21.15
C ASP A 59 3.45 -8.82 -20.19
N THR A 60 3.27 -9.01 -18.88
CA THR A 60 4.29 -8.65 -17.89
C THR A 60 5.40 -9.71 -17.79
N ASN A 61 6.67 -9.27 -17.73
CA ASN A 61 7.84 -10.16 -17.68
C ASN A 61 8.53 -10.21 -16.30
N CYS A 62 7.93 -9.62 -15.29
CA CYS A 62 8.49 -9.55 -13.94
C CYS A 62 7.90 -10.62 -13.01
N LYS A 63 8.59 -10.85 -11.88
CA LYS A 63 8.05 -11.61 -10.75
C LYS A 63 7.41 -10.65 -9.77
N PHE A 64 6.25 -11.01 -9.25
CA PHE A 64 5.45 -10.18 -8.36
C PHE A 64 5.67 -10.56 -6.90
N MET A 65 5.73 -9.55 -6.04
CA MET A 65 5.58 -9.71 -4.60
C MET A 65 4.45 -8.79 -4.13
N LEU A 66 3.46 -9.38 -3.45
CA LEU A 66 2.38 -8.64 -2.83
C LEU A 66 2.44 -8.86 -1.33
N ILE A 67 2.34 -7.75 -0.58
CA ILE A 67 2.32 -7.76 0.88
C ILE A 67 1.11 -6.94 1.31
N SER A 68 0.27 -7.53 2.15
CA SER A 68 -0.89 -6.87 2.77
C SER A 68 -0.75 -6.88 4.29
N PHE A 69 -1.50 -6.01 4.97
CA PHE A 69 -1.50 -5.91 6.43
C PHE A 69 -2.90 -6.17 6.98
N SER A 70 -3.00 -7.01 8.02
CA SER A 70 -4.29 -7.54 8.51
C SER A 70 -5.27 -6.46 8.98
N SER A 71 -4.78 -5.32 9.47
CA SER A 71 -5.60 -4.20 9.94
C SER A 71 -5.75 -3.07 8.92
N ASP A 72 -5.19 -3.20 7.71
CA ASP A 72 -5.38 -2.20 6.67
C ASP A 72 -6.84 -2.21 6.21
N TRP A 73 -7.52 -1.09 6.42
CA TRP A 73 -8.91 -0.87 6.04
C TRP A 73 -9.03 -0.03 4.76
N ARG A 74 -7.97 0.67 4.36
CA ARG A 74 -7.93 1.47 3.14
C ARG A 74 -7.63 0.58 1.92
N PHE A 75 -6.70 -0.35 2.07
CA PHE A 75 -6.35 -1.36 1.07
C PHE A 75 -6.40 -2.76 1.70
N PRO A 76 -7.61 -3.29 1.95
CA PRO A 76 -7.76 -4.46 2.77
C PRO A 76 -7.20 -5.72 2.10
N PRO A 77 -6.71 -6.72 2.88
CA PRO A 77 -6.05 -7.92 2.35
C PRO A 77 -6.85 -8.68 1.29
N GLU A 78 -8.18 -8.63 1.34
CA GLU A 78 -9.09 -9.17 0.33
C GLU A 78 -8.76 -8.66 -1.07
N ARG A 79 -8.48 -7.35 -1.21
CA ARG A 79 -8.12 -6.72 -2.49
C ARG A 79 -6.76 -7.20 -2.99
N SER A 80 -5.79 -7.40 -2.09
CA SER A 80 -4.51 -8.00 -2.48
C SER A 80 -4.69 -9.44 -2.97
N ARG A 81 -5.56 -10.23 -2.34
CA ARG A 81 -5.88 -11.60 -2.77
C ARG A 81 -6.57 -11.63 -4.13
N GLU A 82 -7.44 -10.65 -4.44
CA GLU A 82 -8.00 -10.46 -5.80
C GLU A 82 -6.88 -10.28 -6.84
N ILE A 83 -5.91 -9.38 -6.58
CA ILE A 83 -4.77 -9.16 -7.49
C ILE A 83 -3.92 -10.43 -7.65
N VAL A 84 -3.65 -11.16 -6.55
CA VAL A 84 -2.92 -12.43 -6.60
C VAL A 84 -3.63 -13.45 -7.49
N ASN A 85 -4.96 -13.56 -7.37
CA ASN A 85 -5.74 -14.48 -8.19
C ASN A 85 -5.63 -14.14 -9.68
N ASP A 86 -5.69 -12.86 -10.05
CA ASP A 86 -5.58 -12.45 -11.45
C ASP A 86 -4.16 -12.61 -12.01
N LEU A 87 -3.12 -12.39 -11.19
CA LEU A 87 -1.74 -12.73 -11.55
C LEU A 87 -1.57 -14.23 -11.82
N LEU A 88 -2.16 -15.09 -10.97
CA LEU A 88 -2.13 -16.54 -11.16
C LEU A 88 -2.88 -16.96 -12.44
N LYS A 89 -4.06 -16.39 -12.71
CA LYS A 89 -4.81 -16.63 -13.96
C LYS A 89 -3.98 -16.23 -15.19
N ALA A 90 -3.22 -15.14 -15.10
CA ALA A 90 -2.30 -14.69 -16.15
C ALA A 90 -1.01 -15.52 -16.26
N GLY A 91 -0.86 -16.58 -15.46
CA GLY A 91 0.32 -17.44 -15.43
C GLY A 91 1.58 -16.74 -14.91
N ARG A 92 1.45 -15.67 -14.10
CA ARG A 92 2.58 -14.93 -13.54
C ARG A 92 3.09 -15.58 -12.25
N GLU A 93 4.40 -15.49 -12.03
CA GLU A 93 5.00 -15.85 -10.75
C GLU A 93 4.71 -14.78 -9.70
N VAL A 94 4.01 -15.16 -8.63
CA VAL A 94 3.64 -14.26 -7.53
C VAL A 94 4.00 -14.85 -6.17
N THR A 95 4.56 -14.02 -5.29
CA THR A 95 4.76 -14.32 -3.86
C THR A 95 3.83 -13.42 -3.05
N TYR A 96 2.94 -14.01 -2.25
CA TYR A 96 2.00 -13.26 -1.41
C TYR A 96 2.30 -13.48 0.08
N LEU A 97 2.29 -12.39 0.86
CA LEU A 97 2.33 -12.43 2.31
C LEU A 97 1.28 -11.50 2.91
N GLU A 98 0.54 -12.03 3.87
CA GLU A 98 -0.30 -11.23 4.75
C GLU A 98 0.41 -11.10 6.10
N ILE A 99 0.60 -9.86 6.55
CA ILE A 99 1.34 -9.52 7.75
C ILE A 99 0.37 -9.06 8.82
N GLU A 100 0.37 -9.74 9.96
CA GLU A 100 -0.33 -9.26 11.14
C GLU A 100 0.35 -7.99 11.67
N ALA A 101 -0.40 -6.89 11.72
CA ALA A 101 0.04 -5.59 12.19
C ALA A 101 -1.18 -4.79 12.67
N ASP A 102 -1.00 -3.87 13.63
CA ASP A 102 -2.08 -3.08 14.23
C ASP A 102 -2.13 -1.64 13.69
N GLN A 103 -1.14 -1.24 12.89
CA GLN A 103 -0.95 0.13 12.42
C GLN A 103 -1.70 0.45 11.13
N GLY A 104 -2.59 -0.45 10.70
CA GLY A 104 -3.39 -0.29 9.49
C GLY A 104 -2.51 -0.12 8.25
N HIS A 105 -2.90 0.84 7.41
CA HIS A 105 -2.19 1.15 6.18
C HIS A 105 -0.74 1.57 6.44
N ASP A 106 -0.48 2.38 7.47
CA ASP A 106 0.86 2.92 7.72
C ASP A 106 1.87 1.85 8.16
N ALA A 107 1.45 0.60 8.36
CA ALA A 107 2.34 -0.50 8.73
C ALA A 107 3.52 -0.70 7.75
N PHE A 108 3.38 -0.36 6.46
CA PHE A 108 4.49 -0.46 5.49
C PHE A 108 5.58 0.61 5.68
N LEU A 109 5.27 1.71 6.37
CA LEU A 109 6.21 2.78 6.71
C LEU A 109 6.92 2.53 8.04
N LEU A 110 6.46 1.54 8.81
CA LEU A 110 6.93 1.26 10.15
C LEU A 110 7.84 0.03 10.19
N PRO A 111 8.72 -0.09 11.20
CA PRO A 111 9.67 -1.19 11.31
C PRO A 111 9.00 -2.48 11.80
N VAL A 112 8.05 -3.02 11.04
CA VAL A 112 7.38 -4.29 11.33
C VAL A 112 8.34 -5.45 11.03
N PRO A 113 8.84 -6.21 12.03
CA PRO A 113 9.95 -7.14 11.83
C PRO A 113 9.67 -8.23 10.79
N ARG A 114 8.45 -8.77 10.77
CA ARG A 114 8.02 -9.81 9.82
C ARG A 114 8.02 -9.29 8.37
N TYR A 115 7.51 -8.08 8.16
CA TYR A 115 7.49 -7.40 6.87
C TYR A 115 8.92 -7.15 6.36
N ILE A 116 9.76 -6.48 7.16
CA ILE A 116 11.13 -6.14 6.77
C ILE A 116 11.95 -7.40 6.45
N LYS A 117 11.81 -8.46 7.25
CA LYS A 117 12.50 -9.74 7.02
C LYS A 117 12.07 -10.38 5.70
N ALA A 118 10.77 -10.44 5.42
CA ALA A 118 10.23 -11.04 4.20
C ALA A 118 10.64 -10.25 2.95
N PHE A 119 10.48 -8.93 2.98
CA PHE A 119 10.86 -8.04 1.89
C PHE A 119 12.37 -8.14 1.58
N SER A 120 13.21 -8.10 2.63
CA SER A 120 14.66 -8.25 2.48
C SER A 120 15.05 -9.61 1.90
N ALA A 121 14.39 -10.70 2.32
CA ALA A 121 14.65 -12.03 1.78
C ALA A 121 14.28 -12.13 0.30
N TYR A 122 13.14 -11.54 -0.11
CA TYR A 122 12.72 -11.51 -1.50
C TYR A 122 13.71 -10.74 -2.38
N LEU A 123 14.14 -9.55 -1.95
CA LEU A 123 15.13 -8.76 -2.69
C LEU A 123 16.50 -9.45 -2.77
N LYS A 124 16.97 -10.08 -1.68
CA LYS A 124 18.21 -10.87 -1.70
C LYS A 124 18.15 -11.99 -2.75
N ARG A 125 17.03 -12.72 -2.81
CA ARG A 125 16.80 -13.77 -3.81
C ARG A 125 16.86 -13.23 -5.24
N ILE A 126 16.25 -12.07 -5.50
CA ILE A 126 16.32 -11.42 -6.82
C ILE A 126 17.76 -11.04 -7.15
N HIS A 127 18.47 -10.41 -6.21
CA HIS A 127 19.85 -9.99 -6.40
C HIS A 127 20.76 -11.17 -6.74
N GLN A 128 20.63 -12.29 -6.02
CA GLN A 128 21.38 -13.52 -6.28
C GLN A 128 21.05 -14.11 -7.65
N LYS A 129 19.78 -14.10 -8.05
CA LYS A 129 19.38 -14.55 -9.39
C LYS A 129 20.04 -13.71 -10.48
N ILE A 130 19.99 -12.37 -10.36
CA ILE A 130 20.61 -11.46 -11.34
C ILE A 130 22.12 -11.69 -11.43
N ILE A 131 22.81 -11.90 -10.31
CA ILE A 131 24.24 -12.20 -10.31
C ILE A 131 24.51 -13.53 -11.05
N ASN A 132 23.76 -14.58 -10.74
CA ASN A 132 23.96 -15.90 -11.33
C ASN A 132 23.63 -15.93 -12.83
N ASP A 133 22.63 -15.19 -13.28
CA ASP A 133 22.25 -15.11 -14.70
C ASP A 133 23.28 -14.30 -15.52
N ALA A 134 24.14 -13.50 -14.86
CA ALA A 134 25.17 -12.68 -15.50
C ALA A 134 26.55 -13.37 -15.59
N THR A 135 26.73 -14.53 -14.95
CA THR A 135 27.95 -15.36 -14.96
C THR A 135 27.76 -16.63 -15.75
#